data_AF-A0A2V9WJX8-F1
#
_entry.id   AF-A0A2V9WJX8-F1
#
_cell.length_a   1.000
_cell.length_b   1.000
_cell.length_c   1.000
_cell.angle_alpha   90.00
_cell.angle_beta   90.00
_cell.angle_gamma   90.00
#
_symmetry.space_group_name_H-M   'P 1'
#
loop_
_entity.id
_entity.type
_entity.pdbx_description
1 polymer ?
#
loop_
_entity_poly.entity_id
_entity_poly.type
_entity_poly.pdbx_seq_one_letter_code
_entity_poly.pdbx_strand_id
1 'polypeptide(L)'
;GSLPWGVKVAVSLVGLSGSKEKGLQYLNEATNSTDEIGVDAKVVLMLFLRRERRYDEALKIARGLIPRYPQNLLFAVEEGNLLRASGHNPDAAAVYRRIWQAGREGQYPGLHYELAALGLGDLLRNQKDYQDAAAAYELVSEAPQPDREYLQKANLGAGEMYDVLKKRDLAVRKYQAVLATNAESPPAQIARKHMKEAYRDN
;
A
#
# COMPACT_ATOMS: atom_id res chain seq x y z
N GLY A 1 36.53 -4.39 19.36
CA GLY A 1 36.37 -4.51 17.90
C GLY A 1 35.22 -3.62 17.46
N SER A 2 35.29 -3.03 16.27
CA SER A 2 34.19 -2.22 15.72
C SER A 2 33.04 -3.13 15.30
N LEU A 3 31.81 -2.72 15.61
CA LEU A 3 30.61 -3.40 15.12
C LEU A 3 30.55 -3.31 13.58
N PRO A 4 30.08 -4.36 12.88
CA PRO A 4 29.76 -4.29 11.45
C PRO A 4 28.80 -3.14 11.14
N TRP A 5 28.91 -2.53 9.96
CA TRP A 5 28.18 -1.31 9.62
C TRP A 5 26.66 -1.44 9.75
N GLY A 6 26.08 -2.56 9.29
CA GLY A 6 24.64 -2.83 9.39
C GLY A 6 24.15 -2.93 10.83
N VAL A 7 24.99 -3.43 11.75
CA VAL A 7 24.68 -3.49 13.19
C VAL A 7 24.72 -2.08 13.80
N LYS A 8 25.64 -1.21 13.37
CA LYS A 8 25.67 0.20 13.82
C LYS A 8 24.40 0.94 13.40
N VAL A 9 23.97 0.78 12.14
CA VAL A 9 22.73 1.38 11.63
C VAL A 9 21.53 0.88 12.44
N ALA A 10 21.37 -0.43 12.60
CA ALA A 10 20.25 -1.01 13.35
C ALA A 10 20.20 -0.50 14.81
N VAL A 11 21.33 -0.50 15.52
CA VAL A 11 21.40 -0.01 16.92
C VAL A 11 21.07 1.48 17.01
N SER A 12 21.56 2.30 16.07
CA SER A 12 21.30 3.75 16.05
C SER A 12 19.85 4.12 15.72
N LEU A 13 19.12 3.28 14.96
CA LEU A 13 17.72 3.55 14.57
C LEU A 13 16.68 3.05 15.59
N VAL A 14 17.03 2.06 16.42
CA VAL A 14 16.15 1.48 17.46
C VAL A 14 16.04 2.36 18.72
N GLY A 15 16.88 3.39 18.85
CA GLY A 15 16.76 4.37 19.94
C GLY A 15 17.45 3.96 21.26
N LEU A 16 18.25 2.89 21.26
CA LEU A 16 19.08 2.50 22.40
C LEU A 16 20.44 3.24 22.30
N SER A 17 20.42 4.53 22.66
CA SER A 17 21.54 5.48 22.80
C SER A 17 22.70 5.42 21.78
N GLY A 18 22.73 6.39 20.86
CA GLY A 18 23.94 6.75 20.09
C GLY A 18 23.73 7.74 18.94
N SER A 19 22.91 8.78 19.16
CA SER A 19 22.43 9.83 18.23
C SER A 19 21.84 9.32 16.90
N LYS A 20 20.52 9.39 16.77
CA LYS A 20 19.74 9.18 15.54
C LYS A 20 20.37 9.85 14.31
N GLU A 21 20.98 11.01 14.53
CA GLU A 21 21.69 11.83 13.56
C GLU A 21 22.87 11.07 12.93
N LYS A 22 23.64 10.30 13.73
CA LYS A 22 24.72 9.44 13.22
C LYS A 22 24.19 8.26 12.41
N GLY A 23 23.07 7.66 12.84
CA GLY A 23 22.41 6.60 12.07
C GLY A 23 21.97 7.10 10.69
N LEU A 24 21.38 8.30 10.65
CA LEU A 24 21.04 9.01 9.41
C LEU A 24 22.27 9.35 8.57
N GLN A 25 23.35 9.80 9.21
CA GLN A 25 24.60 10.09 8.52
C GLN A 25 25.16 8.84 7.83
N TYR A 26 25.24 7.70 8.54
CA TYR A 26 25.72 6.44 7.96
C TYR A 26 24.83 5.96 6.81
N LEU A 27 23.51 6.10 6.93
CA LEU A 27 22.60 5.77 5.83
C LEU A 27 22.84 6.68 4.62
N ASN A 28 22.95 7.99 4.82
CA ASN A 28 23.22 8.95 3.75
C ASN A 28 24.56 8.65 3.05
N GLU A 29 25.62 8.37 3.79
CA GLU A 29 26.92 7.99 3.24
C GLU A 29 26.82 6.72 2.37
N ALA A 30 26.10 5.69 2.85
CA ALA A 30 25.89 4.46 2.09
C ALA A 30 25.05 4.67 0.82
N THR A 31 24.12 5.63 0.81
CA THR A 31 23.30 5.92 -0.39
C THR A 31 24.08 6.43 -1.59
N ASN A 32 25.32 6.93 -1.37
CA ASN A 32 26.21 7.38 -2.43
C ASN A 32 26.79 6.23 -3.27
N SER A 33 26.69 4.99 -2.78
CA SER A 33 27.09 3.83 -3.56
C SER A 33 26.14 3.61 -4.75
N THR A 34 26.70 3.10 -5.86
CA THR A 34 25.95 2.78 -7.09
C THR A 34 25.61 1.30 -7.21
N ASP A 35 26.11 0.47 -6.28
CA ASP A 35 25.83 -0.96 -6.18
C ASP A 35 24.56 -1.26 -5.36
N GLU A 36 24.30 -2.55 -5.14
CA GLU A 36 23.16 -3.06 -4.37
C GLU A 36 23.10 -2.49 -2.94
N ILE A 37 24.26 -2.30 -2.30
CA ILE A 37 24.36 -1.70 -0.95
C ILE A 37 23.77 -0.29 -0.95
N GLY A 38 24.02 0.48 -2.01
CA GLY A 38 23.46 1.82 -2.17
C GLY A 38 21.94 1.83 -2.36
N VAL A 39 21.37 0.78 -2.94
CA VAL A 39 19.91 0.63 -3.09
C VAL A 39 19.28 0.25 -1.77
N ASP A 40 19.83 -0.73 -1.07
CA ASP A 40 19.34 -1.17 0.24
C ASP A 40 19.37 -0.03 1.25
N ALA A 41 20.46 0.75 1.27
CA ALA A 41 20.57 1.95 2.11
C ALA A 41 19.47 2.98 1.79
N LYS A 42 19.14 3.18 0.50
CA LYS A 42 18.04 4.07 0.09
C LYS A 42 16.69 3.55 0.57
N VAL A 43 16.44 2.25 0.49
CA VAL A 43 15.19 1.63 1.00
C VAL A 43 15.07 1.83 2.51
N VAL A 44 16.11 1.52 3.28
CA VAL A 44 16.11 1.71 4.74
C VAL A 44 15.92 3.19 5.11
N LEU A 45 16.62 4.09 4.42
CA LEU A 45 16.50 5.53 4.64
C LEU A 45 15.07 6.03 4.31
N MET A 46 14.49 5.59 3.20
CA MET A 46 13.12 5.95 2.81
C MET A 46 12.10 5.51 3.87
N LEU A 47 12.18 4.28 4.37
CA LEU A 47 11.29 3.76 5.43
C LEU A 47 11.47 4.53 6.74
N PHE A 48 12.72 4.87 7.09
CA PHE A 48 13.01 5.68 8.25
C PHE A 48 12.41 7.09 8.13
N LEU A 49 12.63 7.77 7.00
CA LEU A 49 12.09 9.10 6.72
C LEU A 49 10.56 9.10 6.79
N ARG A 50 9.91 8.07 6.25
CA ARG A 50 8.46 7.88 6.37
C ARG A 50 7.99 7.80 7.81
N ARG A 51 8.66 6.99 8.65
CA ARG A 51 8.34 6.88 10.09
C ARG A 51 8.47 8.23 10.81
N GLU A 52 9.47 9.01 10.42
CA GLU A 52 9.73 10.36 10.95
C GLU A 52 8.86 11.45 10.31
N ARG A 53 7.90 11.07 9.45
CA ARG A 53 7.01 11.99 8.70
C ARG A 53 7.75 12.98 7.79
N ARG A 54 8.98 12.67 7.40
CA ARG A 54 9.80 13.42 6.43
C ARG A 54 9.48 12.96 5.01
N TYR A 55 8.21 13.12 4.62
CA TYR A 55 7.66 12.50 3.41
C TYR A 55 8.29 13.01 2.12
N ASP A 56 8.60 14.30 2.01
CA ASP A 56 9.20 14.87 0.80
C ASP A 56 10.58 14.28 0.50
N GLU A 57 11.36 13.98 1.53
CA GLU A 57 12.67 13.36 1.39
C GLU A 57 12.54 11.88 1.02
N ALA A 58 11.60 11.16 1.62
CA ALA A 58 11.27 9.79 1.23
C ALA A 58 10.78 9.72 -0.24
N LEU A 59 9.95 10.67 -0.66
CA LEU A 59 9.44 10.78 -2.03
C LEU A 59 10.57 11.02 -3.05
N LYS A 60 11.55 11.87 -2.72
CA LYS A 60 12.73 12.07 -3.57
C LYS A 60 13.49 10.76 -3.80
N ILE A 61 13.65 9.95 -2.75
CA ILE A 61 14.30 8.64 -2.86
C ILE A 61 13.47 7.70 -3.73
N ALA A 62 12.17 7.54 -3.46
CA ALA A 62 11.28 6.69 -4.24
C ALA A 62 11.32 7.05 -5.74
N ARG A 63 11.15 8.34 -6.07
CA ARG A 63 11.19 8.86 -7.45
C ARG A 63 12.55 8.69 -8.14
N GLY A 64 13.64 8.62 -7.37
CA GLY A 64 14.97 8.31 -7.90
C GLY A 64 15.18 6.82 -8.22
N LEU A 65 14.46 5.93 -7.53
CA LEU A 65 14.54 4.47 -7.70
C LEU A 65 13.59 3.96 -8.79
N ILE A 66 12.38 4.49 -8.89
CA ILE A 66 11.35 4.05 -9.86
C ILE A 66 11.89 3.95 -11.31
N PRO A 67 12.52 4.98 -11.91
CA PRO A 67 13.00 4.88 -13.29
C PRO A 67 14.17 3.90 -13.47
N ARG A 68 14.90 3.57 -12.39
CA ARG A 68 16.00 2.60 -12.41
C ARG A 68 15.52 1.16 -12.29
N TYR A 69 14.39 0.97 -11.60
CA TYR A 69 13.80 -0.33 -11.32
C TYR A 69 12.31 -0.33 -11.73
N PRO A 70 11.99 -0.16 -13.02
CA PRO A 70 10.61 0.07 -13.49
C PRO A 70 9.67 -1.11 -13.24
N GLN A 71 10.21 -2.32 -13.07
CA GLN A 71 9.45 -3.54 -12.74
C GLN A 71 9.35 -3.80 -11.23
N ASN A 72 10.00 -3.00 -10.38
CA ASN A 72 9.88 -3.12 -8.94
C ASN A 72 8.60 -2.42 -8.47
N LEU A 73 7.52 -3.20 -8.37
CA LEU A 73 6.20 -2.74 -7.94
C LEU A 73 6.23 -2.01 -6.59
N LEU A 74 7.08 -2.44 -5.65
CA LEU A 74 7.12 -1.87 -4.30
C LEU A 74 7.54 -0.41 -4.30
N PHE A 75 8.46 0.00 -5.18
CA PHE A 75 8.86 1.41 -5.27
C PHE A 75 7.75 2.30 -5.82
N ALA A 76 7.01 1.81 -6.82
CA ALA A 76 5.87 2.55 -7.37
C ALA A 76 4.75 2.69 -6.31
N VAL A 77 4.43 1.60 -5.61
CA VAL A 77 3.43 1.59 -4.53
C VAL A 77 3.83 2.51 -3.39
N GLU A 78 5.11 2.55 -3.02
CA GLU A 78 5.56 3.38 -1.92
C GLU A 78 5.47 4.88 -2.24
N GLU A 79 5.62 5.30 -3.51
CA GLU A 79 5.30 6.68 -3.90
C GLU A 79 3.84 7.03 -3.57
N GLY A 80 2.90 6.17 -3.95
CA GLY A 80 1.47 6.34 -3.63
C GLY A 80 1.20 6.38 -2.13
N ASN A 81 1.86 5.49 -1.36
CA ASN A 81 1.74 5.45 0.10
C ASN A 81 2.26 6.73 0.76
N LEU A 82 3.40 7.26 0.30
CA LEU A 82 4.00 8.48 0.84
C LEU A 82 3.16 9.72 0.51
N LEU A 83 2.61 9.81 -0.70
CA LEU A 83 1.67 10.86 -1.09
C LEU A 83 0.40 10.80 -0.21
N ARG A 84 -0.15 9.60 -0.01
CA ARG A 84 -1.30 9.41 0.89
C ARG A 84 -0.97 9.82 2.32
N ALA A 85 0.18 9.40 2.86
CA ALA A 85 0.60 9.70 4.22
C ALA A 85 0.87 11.20 4.46
N SER A 86 1.23 11.94 3.42
CA SER A 86 1.45 13.39 3.44
C SER A 86 0.19 14.21 3.10
N GLY A 87 -0.95 13.57 2.86
CA GLY A 87 -2.22 14.24 2.55
C GLY A 87 -2.40 14.67 1.10
N HIS A 88 -1.45 14.35 0.21
CA HIS A 88 -1.53 14.57 -1.24
C HIS A 88 -2.40 13.50 -1.90
N ASN A 89 -3.65 13.39 -1.45
CA ASN A 89 -4.56 12.33 -1.84
C ASN A 89 -4.85 12.27 -3.36
N PRO A 90 -5.06 13.39 -4.08
CA PRO A 90 -5.25 13.34 -5.53
C PRO A 90 -4.05 12.70 -6.27
N ASP A 91 -2.84 13.05 -5.86
CA ASP A 91 -1.61 12.51 -6.45
C ASP A 91 -1.44 11.03 -6.11
N ALA A 92 -1.72 10.64 -4.86
CA ALA A 92 -1.71 9.25 -4.44
C ALA A 92 -2.69 8.40 -5.27
N ALA A 93 -3.91 8.90 -5.48
CA ALA A 93 -4.91 8.24 -6.30
C ALA A 93 -4.44 8.09 -7.75
N ALA A 94 -3.79 9.12 -8.32
CA ALA A 94 -3.22 9.06 -9.65
C ALA A 94 -2.11 8.01 -9.76
N VAL A 95 -1.23 7.89 -8.76
CA VAL A 95 -0.20 6.85 -8.71
C VAL A 95 -0.81 5.45 -8.66
N TYR A 96 -1.79 5.20 -7.79
CA TYR A 96 -2.43 3.88 -7.73
C TYR A 96 -3.13 3.49 -9.03
N ARG A 97 -3.83 4.44 -9.68
CA ARG A 97 -4.43 4.20 -11.00
C ARG A 97 -3.37 3.87 -12.06
N ARG A 98 -2.23 4.56 -12.05
CA ARG A 98 -1.11 4.28 -12.96
C ARG A 98 -0.53 2.88 -12.75
N ILE A 99 -0.33 2.46 -11.50
CA ILE A 99 0.18 1.12 -11.16
C ILE A 99 -0.78 0.04 -11.65
N TRP A 100 -2.09 0.24 -11.43
CA TRP A 100 -3.12 -0.67 -11.94
C TRP A 100 -3.04 -0.84 -13.46
N GLN A 101 -2.99 0.28 -14.21
CA GLN A 101 -2.90 0.24 -15.67
C GLN A 101 -1.60 -0.41 -16.15
N ALA A 102 -0.45 -0.02 -15.59
CA ALA A 102 0.83 -0.62 -15.94
C ALA A 102 0.87 -2.14 -15.69
N GLY A 103 0.26 -2.61 -14.60
CA GLY A 103 0.12 -4.04 -14.32
C GLY A 103 -0.76 -4.77 -15.34
N ARG A 104 -1.88 -4.15 -15.75
CA ARG A 104 -2.74 -4.66 -16.83
C ARG A 104 -2.01 -4.74 -18.17
N GLU A 105 -1.06 -3.84 -18.41
CA GLU A 105 -0.18 -3.80 -19.58
C GLU A 105 1.03 -4.74 -19.47
N GLY A 106 1.18 -5.46 -18.35
CA GLY A 106 2.23 -6.46 -18.16
C GLY A 106 3.55 -5.92 -17.61
N GLN A 107 3.60 -4.69 -17.11
CA GLN A 107 4.82 -4.11 -16.51
C GLN A 107 5.29 -4.84 -15.25
N TYR A 108 4.39 -5.53 -14.55
CA TYR A 108 4.67 -6.23 -13.28
C TYR A 108 4.40 -7.74 -13.40
N PRO A 109 5.19 -8.49 -14.17
CA PRO A 109 4.93 -9.90 -14.44
C PRO A 109 5.01 -10.73 -13.15
N GLY A 110 3.95 -11.48 -12.86
CA GLY A 110 3.88 -12.35 -11.68
C GLY A 110 3.80 -11.62 -10.34
N LEU A 111 3.56 -10.30 -10.34
CA LEU A 111 3.40 -9.49 -9.12
C LEU A 111 1.95 -9.06 -8.93
N HIS A 112 1.54 -8.89 -7.67
CA HIS A 112 0.18 -8.56 -7.27
C HIS A 112 -0.16 -7.07 -7.36
N TYR A 113 -0.09 -6.48 -8.56
CA TYR A 113 -0.34 -5.05 -8.78
C TYR A 113 -1.76 -4.58 -8.39
N GLU A 114 -2.71 -5.51 -8.27
CA GLU A 114 -4.05 -5.27 -7.74
C GLU A 114 -4.05 -4.68 -6.32
N LEU A 115 -2.95 -4.81 -5.58
CA LEU A 115 -2.78 -4.14 -4.28
C LEU A 115 -2.92 -2.61 -4.40
N ALA A 116 -2.58 -2.03 -5.55
CA ALA A 116 -2.78 -0.60 -5.81
C ALA A 116 -4.25 -0.23 -5.95
N ALA A 117 -5.07 -1.10 -6.55
CA ALA A 117 -6.51 -0.90 -6.63
C ALA A 117 -7.18 -0.99 -5.25
N LEU A 118 -6.73 -1.93 -4.40
CA LEU A 118 -7.13 -1.99 -3.00
C LEU A 118 -6.77 -0.68 -2.25
N GLY A 119 -5.53 -0.21 -2.41
CA GLY A 119 -5.07 1.05 -1.82
C GLY A 119 -5.83 2.29 -2.30
N LEU A 120 -6.24 2.30 -3.58
CA LEU A 120 -7.10 3.34 -4.15
C LEU A 120 -8.51 3.30 -3.52
N GLY A 121 -9.11 2.12 -3.37
CA GLY A 121 -10.40 1.97 -2.70
C GLY A 121 -10.38 2.49 -1.27
N ASP A 122 -9.35 2.13 -0.48
CA ASP A 122 -9.16 2.62 0.89
C ASP A 122 -9.00 4.14 0.95
N LEU A 123 -8.24 4.70 0.01
CA LEU A 123 -8.03 6.14 -0.09
C LEU A 123 -9.35 6.89 -0.35
N LEU A 124 -10.11 6.44 -1.36
CA LEU A 124 -11.36 7.08 -1.77
C LEU A 124 -12.45 6.93 -0.70
N ARG A 125 -12.51 5.76 -0.04
CA ARG A 125 -13.37 5.54 1.12
C ARG A 125 -13.10 6.58 2.21
N ASN A 126 -11.83 6.82 2.55
CA ASN A 126 -11.46 7.81 3.56
C ASN A 126 -11.82 9.25 3.15
N GLN A 127 -11.91 9.52 1.83
CA GLN A 127 -12.40 10.78 1.29
C GLN A 127 -13.94 10.84 1.17
N LYS A 128 -14.64 9.79 1.61
CA LYS A 128 -16.11 9.61 1.49
C LYS A 128 -16.60 9.57 0.05
N ASP A 129 -15.71 9.29 -0.90
CA ASP A 129 -16.06 9.02 -2.28
C ASP A 129 -16.42 7.54 -2.42
N TYR A 130 -17.56 7.16 -1.84
CA TYR A 130 -17.96 5.76 -1.72
C TYR A 130 -18.23 5.11 -3.08
N GLN A 131 -18.66 5.89 -4.07
CA GLN A 131 -18.92 5.40 -5.41
C GLN A 131 -17.62 4.98 -6.10
N ASP A 132 -16.62 5.86 -6.12
CA ASP A 132 -15.34 5.54 -6.75
C ASP A 132 -14.53 4.55 -5.89
N ALA A 133 -14.70 4.56 -4.56
CA ALA A 133 -14.12 3.54 -3.69
C ALA A 133 -14.65 2.13 -4.02
N ALA A 134 -15.97 1.97 -4.19
CA ALA A 134 -16.55 0.71 -4.62
C ALA A 134 -15.98 0.26 -5.96
N ALA A 135 -15.94 1.17 -6.95
CA ALA A 135 -15.36 0.87 -8.27
C ALA A 135 -13.89 0.45 -8.20
N ALA A 136 -13.08 1.11 -7.37
CA ALA A 136 -11.68 0.75 -7.18
C ALA A 136 -11.49 -0.63 -6.53
N TYR A 137 -12.33 -1.00 -5.56
CA TYR A 137 -12.30 -2.34 -4.98
C TYR A 137 -12.71 -3.43 -5.99
N GLU A 138 -13.65 -3.14 -6.90
CA GLU A 138 -14.05 -4.09 -7.96
C GLU A 138 -12.88 -4.48 -8.87
N LEU A 139 -11.99 -3.53 -9.18
CA LEU A 139 -10.82 -3.77 -10.04
C LEU A 139 -9.96 -4.94 -9.55
N VAL A 140 -9.86 -5.17 -8.24
CA VAL A 140 -9.06 -6.27 -7.69
C VAL A 140 -9.49 -7.63 -8.27
N SER A 141 -10.78 -7.82 -8.52
CA SER A 141 -11.31 -9.05 -9.13
C SER A 141 -11.04 -9.19 -10.63
N GLU A 142 -10.64 -8.10 -11.30
CA GLU A 142 -10.31 -8.09 -12.72
C GLU A 142 -8.86 -8.49 -13.00
N ALA A 143 -8.01 -8.59 -11.98
CA ALA A 143 -6.65 -9.10 -12.17
C ALA A 143 -6.72 -10.59 -12.57
N PRO A 144 -5.80 -11.11 -13.41
CA PRO A 144 -5.89 -12.50 -13.90
C PRO A 144 -5.81 -13.56 -12.81
N GLN A 145 -4.99 -13.32 -11.79
CA GLN A 145 -4.78 -14.21 -10.64
C GLN A 145 -4.60 -13.36 -9.38
N PRO A 146 -5.67 -12.73 -8.87
CA PRO A 146 -5.55 -11.83 -7.74
C PRO A 146 -5.14 -12.61 -6.50
N ASP A 147 -4.30 -11.99 -5.67
CA ASP A 147 -4.03 -12.51 -4.34
C ASP A 147 -5.35 -12.68 -3.57
N ARG A 148 -5.52 -13.84 -2.92
CA ARG A 148 -6.77 -14.19 -2.25
C ARG A 148 -7.08 -13.27 -1.07
N GLU A 149 -6.06 -12.80 -0.36
CA GLU A 149 -6.23 -11.89 0.77
C GLU A 149 -6.67 -10.50 0.27
N TYR A 150 -6.04 -9.99 -0.79
CA TYR A 150 -6.44 -8.72 -1.41
C TYR A 150 -7.85 -8.79 -1.98
N LEU A 151 -8.20 -9.86 -2.70
CA LEU A 151 -9.54 -10.07 -3.22
C LEU A 151 -10.59 -10.11 -2.10
N GLN A 152 -10.29 -10.78 -0.99
CA GLN A 152 -11.21 -10.88 0.13
C GLN A 152 -11.43 -9.51 0.82
N LYS A 153 -10.37 -8.74 1.05
CA LYS A 153 -10.44 -7.39 1.61
C LYS A 153 -11.19 -6.44 0.69
N ALA A 154 -10.91 -6.49 -0.61
CA ALA A 154 -11.57 -5.65 -1.60
C ALA A 154 -13.07 -5.96 -1.69
N ASN A 155 -13.48 -7.24 -1.69
CA ASN A 155 -14.90 -7.59 -1.67
C ASN A 155 -15.59 -7.11 -0.38
N LEU A 156 -14.94 -7.20 0.78
CA LEU A 156 -15.51 -6.64 2.01
C LEU A 156 -15.69 -5.12 1.89
N GLY A 157 -14.64 -4.41 1.47
CA GLY A 157 -14.69 -2.96 1.25
C GLY A 157 -15.79 -2.54 0.27
N ALA A 158 -15.86 -3.19 -0.90
CA ALA A 158 -16.92 -2.95 -1.89
C ALA A 158 -18.32 -3.18 -1.30
N GLY A 159 -18.50 -4.25 -0.52
CA GLY A 159 -19.77 -4.54 0.15
C GLY A 159 -20.19 -3.42 1.10
N GLU A 160 -19.26 -2.94 1.93
CA GLU A 160 -19.48 -1.82 2.85
C GLU A 160 -19.84 -0.55 2.08
N MET A 161 -19.14 -0.25 0.98
CA MET A 161 -19.44 0.94 0.15
C MET A 161 -20.82 0.83 -0.50
N TYR A 162 -21.21 -0.35 -0.99
CA TYR A 162 -22.54 -0.56 -1.55
C TYR A 162 -23.66 -0.42 -0.52
N ASP A 163 -23.45 -0.82 0.73
CA ASP A 163 -24.42 -0.59 1.80
C ASP A 163 -24.61 0.93 2.06
N VAL A 164 -23.52 1.70 2.14
CA VAL A 164 -23.58 3.17 2.29
C VAL A 164 -24.34 3.82 1.12
N LEU A 165 -24.10 3.33 -0.09
CA LEU A 165 -24.77 3.78 -1.32
C LEU A 165 -26.21 3.25 -1.45
N LYS A 166 -26.75 2.55 -0.44
CA LYS A 166 -28.08 1.94 -0.43
C LYS A 166 -28.30 0.90 -1.54
N LYS A 167 -27.24 0.29 -2.04
CA LYS A 167 -27.23 -0.77 -3.07
C LYS A 167 -27.12 -2.15 -2.42
N ARG A 168 -28.13 -2.51 -1.61
CA ARG A 168 -28.09 -3.69 -0.72
C ARG A 168 -27.82 -5.01 -1.45
N ASP A 169 -28.42 -5.22 -2.62
CA ASP A 169 -28.24 -6.46 -3.39
C ASP A 169 -26.81 -6.63 -3.89
N LEU A 170 -26.12 -5.53 -4.21
CA LEU A 170 -24.70 -5.56 -4.56
C LEU A 170 -23.85 -5.83 -3.31
N ALA A 171 -24.17 -5.18 -2.18
CA ALA A 171 -23.47 -5.40 -0.93
C ALA A 171 -23.51 -6.87 -0.47
N VAL A 172 -24.69 -7.50 -0.47
CA VAL A 172 -24.86 -8.90 -0.07
C VAL A 172 -24.08 -9.84 -0.98
N ARG A 173 -24.07 -9.61 -2.31
CA ARG A 173 -23.25 -10.39 -3.25
C ARG A 173 -21.76 -10.29 -2.93
N LYS A 174 -21.29 -9.09 -2.55
CA LYS A 174 -19.91 -8.90 -2.14
C LYS A 174 -19.56 -9.60 -0.84
N TYR A 175 -20.43 -9.55 0.17
CA TYR A 175 -20.23 -10.31 1.40
C TYR A 175 -20.22 -11.82 1.17
N GLN A 176 -21.07 -12.34 0.27
CA GLN A 176 -21.02 -13.75 -0.13
C GLN A 176 -19.67 -14.12 -0.79
N ALA A 177 -19.12 -13.25 -1.64
CA ALA A 177 -17.80 -13.45 -2.25
C ALA A 177 -16.67 -13.45 -1.20
N VAL A 178 -16.78 -12.65 -0.14
CA VAL A 178 -15.85 -12.71 1.01
C VAL A 178 -15.88 -14.10 1.64
N LEU A 179 -17.07 -14.66 1.90
CA LEU A 179 -17.22 -16.00 2.51
C LEU A 179 -16.69 -17.11 1.60
N ALA A 180 -16.93 -17.00 0.29
CA ALA A 180 -16.44 -17.96 -0.70
C ALA A 180 -14.91 -17.98 -0.80
N THR A 181 -14.24 -16.85 -0.50
CA THR A 181 -12.78 -16.77 -0.54
C THR A 181 -12.12 -17.49 0.65
N ASN A 182 -12.57 -17.21 1.88
CA ASN A 182 -12.17 -17.91 3.10
C ASN A 182 -13.16 -17.60 4.24
N ALA A 183 -14.05 -18.54 4.52
CA ALA A 183 -15.12 -18.37 5.50
C ALA A 183 -14.65 -18.22 6.95
N GLU A 184 -13.45 -18.67 7.30
CA GLU A 184 -12.94 -18.65 8.69
C GLU A 184 -12.11 -17.40 9.01
N SER A 185 -11.89 -16.55 8.01
CA SER A 185 -11.10 -15.33 8.14
C SER A 185 -11.81 -14.22 8.94
N PRO A 186 -11.07 -13.24 9.52
CA PRO A 186 -11.67 -12.06 10.12
C PRO A 186 -12.59 -11.26 9.18
N PRO A 187 -12.23 -10.99 7.90
CA PRO A 187 -13.16 -10.37 6.94
C PRO A 187 -14.48 -11.13 6.77
N ALA A 188 -14.45 -12.47 6.80
CA ALA A 188 -15.66 -13.28 6.71
C ALA A 188 -16.56 -13.16 7.93
N GLN A 189 -16.01 -12.95 9.13
CA GLN A 189 -16.80 -12.67 10.33
C GLN A 189 -17.53 -11.33 10.20
N ILE A 190 -16.83 -10.29 9.70
CA ILE A 190 -17.41 -8.97 9.43
C ILE A 190 -18.50 -9.07 8.35
N ALA A 191 -18.24 -9.78 7.26
CA ALA A 191 -19.21 -10.00 6.18
C ALA A 191 -20.49 -10.71 6.68
N ARG A 192 -20.39 -11.74 7.54
CA ARG A 192 -21.57 -12.40 8.14
C ARG A 192 -22.40 -11.41 8.97
N LYS A 193 -21.75 -10.52 9.72
CA LYS A 193 -22.45 -9.45 10.45
C LYS A 193 -23.15 -8.52 9.46
N HIS A 194 -22.45 -8.07 8.42
CA HIS A 194 -23.02 -7.13 7.45
C HIS A 194 -24.11 -7.71 6.54
N MET A 195 -24.15 -9.02 6.35
CA MET A 195 -25.28 -9.70 5.71
C MET A 195 -26.56 -9.64 6.56
N LYS A 196 -26.46 -9.64 7.89
CA LYS A 196 -27.61 -9.49 8.79
C LYS A 196 -28.03 -8.04 8.95
N GLU A 197 -27.07 -7.14 9.06
CA GLU A 197 -27.31 -5.71 9.28
C GLU A 197 -26.40 -4.89 8.35
N ALA A 198 -27.00 -4.06 7.49
CA ALA A 198 -26.23 -3.24 6.56
C ALA A 198 -25.18 -2.38 7.26
N TYR A 199 -23.98 -2.33 6.69
CA TYR A 199 -22.93 -1.43 7.15
C TYR A 199 -23.42 0.02 7.08
N ARG A 200 -23.02 0.83 8.06
CA ARG A 200 -23.27 2.26 8.11
C ARG A 200 -21.95 2.94 8.48
N ASP A 201 -21.57 3.95 7.72
CA ASP A 201 -20.45 4.80 8.08
C ASP A 201 -20.94 5.83 9.12
N ASN A 202 -20.31 5.84 10.30
CA ASN A 202 -20.68 6.71 11.42
C ASN A 202 -19.88 8.03 11.39
#